data_AF-A0A1P8UPH8-F1
#
_entry.id   AF-A0A1P8UPH8-F1
#
_cell.length_a   1.000
_cell.length_b   1.000
_cell.length_c   1.000
_cell.angle_alpha   90.00
_cell.angle_beta   90.00
_cell.angle_gamma   90.00
#
_symmetry.space_group_name_H-M   'P 1'
#
loop_
_entity.id
_entity.type
_entity.pdbx_description
1 polymer ?
#
loop_
_entity_poly.entity_id
_entity_poly.type
_entity_poly.pdbx_seq_one_letter_code
_entity_poly.pdbx_strand_id
1 'polypeptide(L)'
;MSILLRAHMFGELVKAVGGVDAAAAAIEAAVGHTVSRGTISKVQNGHAEVPYAWASALENASGRYPFLNMRSREVTGGPARSELACHLDMLREATEGVTALAEFEANPDDPQAVARAYAELADVHDLTAGAMARLKAMMGVRKGDAA
;
A
#
# COMPACT_ATOMS: atom_id res chain seq x y z
N MET A 1 7.06 11.27 15.86
CA MET A 1 5.65 11.00 15.51
C MET A 1 4.82 10.98 16.81
N SER A 2 3.71 11.71 16.91
CA SER A 2 2.96 11.84 18.18
C SER A 2 2.28 10.53 18.60
N ILE A 3 2.40 10.17 19.88
CA ILE A 3 1.67 9.04 20.50
C ILE A 3 0.15 9.17 20.32
N LEU A 4 -0.37 10.40 20.29
CA LEU A 4 -1.78 10.69 20.10
C LEU A 4 -2.29 10.28 18.70
N LEU A 5 -1.46 10.43 17.67
CA LEU A 5 -1.83 10.02 16.31
C LEU A 5 -1.95 8.49 16.23
N ARG A 6 -0.98 7.76 16.79
CA ARG A 6 -1.00 6.30 16.83
C ARG A 6 -2.18 5.78 17.66
N ALA A 7 -2.47 6.41 18.80
CA ALA A 7 -3.64 6.10 19.61
C ALA A 7 -4.96 6.32 18.85
N HIS A 8 -5.07 7.42 18.12
CA HIS A 8 -6.24 7.70 17.27
C HIS A 8 -6.41 6.65 16.16
N MET A 9 -5.34 6.33 15.42
CA MET A 9 -5.36 5.28 14.39
C MET A 9 -5.77 3.93 14.97
N PHE A 10 -5.26 3.58 16.15
CA PHE A 10 -5.63 2.37 16.86
C PHE A 10 -7.12 2.39 17.27
N GLY A 11 -7.63 3.51 17.77
CA GLY A 11 -9.04 3.70 18.10
C GLY A 11 -9.96 3.51 16.89
N GLU A 12 -9.56 3.99 15.71
CA GLU A 12 -10.32 3.77 14.47
C GLU A 12 -10.33 2.31 14.04
N LEU A 13 -9.23 1.57 14.24
CA LEU A 13 -9.21 0.12 14.02
C LEU A 13 -10.13 -0.62 15.01
N VAL A 14 -10.12 -0.23 16.29
CA VAL A 14 -11.02 -0.78 17.32
C VAL A 14 -12.47 -0.58 16.92
N LYS A 15 -12.85 0.61 16.43
CA LYS A 15 -14.21 0.86 15.91
C LYS A 15 -14.51 -0.02 14.69
N ALA A 16 -13.56 -0.14 13.76
CA ALA A 16 -13.76 -0.88 12.51
C ALA A 16 -14.00 -2.37 12.71
N VAL A 17 -13.39 -2.98 13.74
CA VAL A 17 -13.62 -4.41 14.07
C VAL A 17 -14.90 -4.65 14.90
N GLY A 18 -15.61 -3.61 15.31
CA GLY A 18 -16.86 -3.73 16.09
C GLY A 18 -16.76 -3.30 17.56
N GLY A 19 -15.70 -2.59 17.94
CA GLY A 19 -15.53 -2.02 19.29
C GLY A 19 -14.54 -2.80 20.16
N VAL A 20 -14.43 -2.39 21.42
CA VAL A 20 -13.37 -2.84 22.36
C VAL A 20 -13.37 -4.35 22.57
N ASP A 21 -14.55 -4.98 22.64
CA ASP A 21 -14.67 -6.41 22.94
C ASP A 21 -14.28 -7.27 21.73
N ALA A 22 -14.68 -6.85 20.52
CA ALA A 22 -14.25 -7.49 19.28
C ALA A 22 -12.74 -7.29 19.04
N ALA A 23 -12.22 -6.10 19.36
CA ALA A 23 -10.79 -5.84 19.31
C ALA A 23 -9.99 -6.71 20.28
N ALA A 24 -10.48 -6.90 21.51
CA ALA A 24 -9.86 -7.81 22.47
C ALA A 24 -9.79 -9.22 21.90
N ALA A 25 -10.91 -9.77 21.45
CA ALA A 25 -10.95 -11.12 20.87
C ALA A 25 -10.01 -11.29 19.66
N ALA A 26 -9.99 -10.30 18.76
CA ALA A 26 -9.10 -10.32 17.59
C ALA A 26 -7.60 -10.27 17.98
N ILE A 27 -7.26 -9.45 18.97
CA ILE A 27 -5.88 -9.38 19.47
C ILE A 27 -5.50 -10.67 20.18
N GLU A 28 -6.34 -11.18 21.08
CA GLU A 28 -6.12 -12.41 21.83
C GLU A 28 -5.88 -13.61 20.92
N ALA A 29 -6.68 -13.73 19.86
CA ALA A 29 -6.51 -14.76 18.83
C ALA A 29 -5.15 -14.68 18.12
N ALA A 30 -4.58 -13.47 17.99
CA ALA A 30 -3.29 -13.27 17.34
C ALA A 30 -2.09 -13.44 18.29
N VAL A 31 -2.21 -13.00 19.55
CA VAL A 31 -1.09 -12.97 20.52
C VAL A 31 -1.04 -14.17 21.46
N GLY A 32 -2.10 -14.97 21.53
CA GLY A 32 -2.15 -16.19 22.33
C GLY A 32 -2.27 -15.98 23.84
N HIS A 33 -2.59 -14.77 24.29
CA HIS A 33 -2.85 -14.44 25.70
C HIS A 33 -3.98 -13.43 25.81
N THR A 34 -4.62 -13.39 26.99
CA THR A 34 -5.73 -12.48 27.27
C THR A 34 -5.30 -11.01 27.26
N VAL A 35 -6.17 -10.13 26.77
CA VAL A 35 -5.98 -8.68 26.71
C VAL A 35 -7.19 -8.00 27.34
N SER A 36 -6.95 -7.23 28.41
CA SER A 36 -8.06 -6.57 29.10
C SER A 36 -8.62 -5.38 28.31
N ARG A 37 -9.94 -5.16 28.41
CA ARG A 37 -10.64 -3.97 27.90
C ARG A 37 -10.02 -2.67 28.41
N GLY A 38 -9.55 -2.68 29.66
CA GLY A 38 -8.88 -1.55 30.30
C GLY A 38 -7.55 -1.22 29.61
N THR A 39 -6.80 -2.23 29.17
CA THR A 39 -5.54 -2.03 28.45
C THR A 39 -5.79 -1.44 27.06
N ILE A 40 -6.75 -1.99 26.32
CA ILE A 40 -7.18 -1.41 25.02
C ILE A 40 -7.62 0.04 25.20
N SER A 41 -8.37 0.31 26.27
CA SER A 41 -8.81 1.67 26.63
C SER A 41 -7.66 2.62 26.95
N LYS A 42 -6.57 2.16 27.55
CA LYS A 42 -5.38 3.00 27.77
C LYS A 42 -4.66 3.33 26.47
N VAL A 43 -4.54 2.35 25.58
CA VAL A 43 -3.89 2.51 24.28
C VAL A 43 -4.67 3.47 23.38
N GLN A 44 -6.00 3.29 23.25
CA GLN A 44 -6.83 4.17 22.39
C GLN A 44 -6.83 5.64 22.83
N ASN A 45 -6.61 5.90 24.13
CA ASN A 45 -6.57 7.25 24.71
C ASN A 45 -5.15 7.83 24.78
N GLY A 46 -4.14 7.12 24.25
CA GLY A 46 -2.75 7.60 24.23
C GLY A 46 -2.07 7.57 25.61
N HIS A 47 -2.62 6.84 26.58
CA HIS A 47 -1.99 6.60 27.88
C HIS A 47 -1.00 5.43 27.85
N ALA A 48 -0.92 4.71 26.74
CA ALA A 48 0.05 3.66 26.48
C ALA A 48 0.40 3.65 24.99
N GLU A 49 1.60 3.18 24.67
CA GLU A 49 2.00 2.96 23.28
C GLU A 49 1.15 1.86 22.63
N VAL A 50 1.02 1.94 21.31
CA VAL A 50 0.32 0.92 20.52
C VAL A 50 1.28 -0.23 20.24
N PRO A 51 1.06 -1.44 20.78
CA PRO A 51 1.90 -2.58 20.47
C PRO A 51 1.75 -2.97 19.00
N TYR A 52 2.86 -3.20 18.30
CA TYR A 52 2.84 -3.52 16.87
C TYR A 52 2.01 -4.76 16.55
N ALA A 53 2.12 -5.81 17.37
CA ALA A 53 1.33 -7.04 17.21
C ALA A 53 -0.18 -6.77 17.29
N TRP A 54 -0.60 -5.83 18.14
CA TRP A 54 -2.02 -5.50 18.30
C TRP A 54 -2.53 -4.68 17.12
N ALA A 55 -1.75 -3.70 16.67
CA ALA A 55 -2.06 -2.96 15.46
C ALA A 55 -2.21 -3.92 14.27
N SER A 56 -1.23 -4.79 14.04
CA SER A 56 -1.26 -5.76 12.94
C SER A 56 -2.45 -6.72 13.02
N ALA A 57 -2.80 -7.21 14.22
CA ALA A 57 -3.97 -8.05 14.41
C ALA A 57 -5.27 -7.34 14.00
N LEU A 58 -5.44 -6.08 14.41
CA LEU A 58 -6.62 -5.30 14.06
C LEU A 58 -6.64 -4.86 12.60
N GLU A 59 -5.48 -4.59 11.99
CA GLU A 59 -5.38 -4.31 10.56
C GLU A 59 -5.85 -5.50 9.72
N ASN A 60 -5.40 -6.70 10.08
CA ASN A 60 -5.82 -7.95 9.43
C ASN A 60 -7.32 -8.22 9.65
N ALA A 61 -7.83 -8.01 10.87
CA ALA A 61 -9.23 -8.25 11.20
C ALA A 61 -10.19 -7.25 10.52
N SER A 62 -9.76 -6.00 10.34
CA SER A 62 -10.58 -4.95 9.73
C SER A 62 -10.40 -4.80 8.22
N GLY A 63 -9.34 -5.40 7.64
CA GLY A 63 -8.93 -5.17 6.26
C GLY A 63 -8.44 -3.74 5.99
N ARG A 64 -8.22 -2.93 7.04
CA ARG A 64 -7.72 -1.55 6.95
C ARG A 64 -6.28 -1.53 7.44
N TYR A 65 -5.37 -0.94 6.67
CA TYR A 65 -3.93 -1.02 6.92
C TYR A 65 -3.23 0.33 7.20
N PRO A 66 -3.72 1.18 8.13
CA PRO A 66 -3.17 2.51 8.37
C PRO A 66 -1.74 2.51 8.96
N PHE A 67 -1.38 1.57 9.83
CA PHE A 67 -0.04 1.45 10.40
C PHE A 67 0.94 0.86 9.39
N LEU A 68 0.54 -0.14 8.60
CA LEU A 68 1.35 -0.66 7.51
C LEU A 68 1.63 0.44 6.47
N ASN A 69 0.59 1.18 6.06
CA ASN A 69 0.73 2.29 5.11
C ASN A 69 1.61 3.40 5.66
N MET A 70 1.47 3.76 6.95
CA MET A 70 2.33 4.73 7.61
C MET A 70 3.78 4.25 7.63
N ARG A 71 4.04 3.00 8.03
CA ARG A 71 5.39 2.43 8.07
C ARG A 71 6.01 2.34 6.67
N SER A 72 5.21 1.97 5.67
CA SER A 72 5.64 1.96 4.27
C SER A 72 6.12 3.34 3.82
N ARG A 73 5.39 4.41 4.16
CA ARG A 73 5.81 5.80 3.89
C ARG A 73 7.10 6.17 4.62
N GLU A 74 7.23 5.79 5.88
CA GLU A 74 8.44 6.06 6.69
C GLU A 74 9.69 5.37 6.12
N VAL A 75 9.53 4.15 5.58
CA VAL A 75 10.65 3.36 5.03
C VAL A 75 10.98 3.73 3.58
N THR A 76 9.96 3.98 2.74
CA THR A 76 10.15 4.25 1.30
C THR A 76 10.34 5.72 0.96
N GLY A 77 10.03 6.64 1.88
CA GLY A 77 10.05 8.08 1.64
C GLY A 77 8.98 8.58 0.66
N GLY A 78 8.11 7.70 0.15
CA GLY A 78 7.06 8.02 -0.84
C GLY A 78 5.64 7.97 -0.24
N PRO A 79 4.68 8.74 -0.80
CA PRO A 79 3.28 8.64 -0.40
C PRO A 79 2.70 7.26 -0.77
N ALA A 80 1.79 6.73 0.05
CA ALA A 80 1.07 5.50 -0.29
C ALA A 80 0.23 5.75 -1.56
N ARG A 81 0.52 5.05 -2.65
CA ARG A 81 -0.20 5.18 -3.92
C ARG A 81 -1.63 4.71 -3.73
N SER A 82 -2.59 5.64 -3.84
CA SER A 82 -4.02 5.31 -3.97
C SER A 82 -4.22 4.55 -5.28
N GLU A 83 -5.04 3.48 -5.28
CA GLU A 83 -5.38 2.75 -6.51
C GLU A 83 -6.02 3.68 -7.57
N LEU A 84 -6.77 4.70 -7.14
CA LEU A 84 -7.36 5.69 -8.04
C LEU A 84 -6.31 6.63 -8.66
N ALA A 85 -5.27 6.99 -7.88
CA ALA A 85 -4.15 7.80 -8.40
C ALA A 85 -3.33 7.00 -9.43
N CYS A 86 -3.19 5.68 -9.22
CA CYS A 86 -2.49 4.77 -10.12
C CYS A 86 -3.07 4.78 -11.56
N HIS A 87 -4.38 4.97 -11.74
CA HIS A 87 -4.98 5.00 -13.09
C HIS A 87 -4.72 6.29 -13.85
N LEU A 88 -4.73 7.45 -13.17
CA LEU A 88 -4.41 8.73 -13.80
C LEU A 88 -2.91 8.82 -14.12
N ASP A 89 -2.07 8.30 -13.23
CA ASP A 89 -0.64 8.16 -13.49
C ASP A 89 -0.41 7.25 -14.70
N MET A 90 -1.09 6.10 -14.78
CA MET A 90 -0.99 5.19 -15.94
C MET A 90 -1.40 5.86 -17.26
N LEU A 91 -2.46 6.67 -17.25
CA LEU A 91 -2.88 7.42 -18.43
C LEU A 91 -1.84 8.47 -18.84
N ARG A 92 -1.27 9.18 -17.85
CA ARG A 92 -0.24 10.19 -18.09
C ARG A 92 1.02 9.57 -18.68
N GLU A 93 1.60 8.56 -18.02
CA GLU A 93 2.81 7.88 -18.49
C GLU A 93 2.58 7.27 -19.88
N ALA A 94 1.43 6.65 -20.13
CA ALA A 94 1.14 6.07 -21.44
C ALA A 94 1.09 7.13 -22.55
N THR A 95 0.56 8.32 -22.26
CA THR A 95 0.51 9.43 -23.21
C THR A 95 1.90 10.01 -23.46
N GLU A 96 2.72 10.16 -22.41
CA GLU A 96 4.12 10.60 -22.49
C GLU A 96 4.96 9.62 -23.33
N GLY A 97 4.83 8.31 -23.06
CA GLY A 97 5.49 7.25 -23.83
C GLY A 97 5.09 7.22 -25.31
N VAL A 98 3.79 7.34 -25.63
CA VAL A 98 3.33 7.41 -27.03
C VAL A 98 3.84 8.67 -27.73
N THR A 99 3.87 9.80 -27.03
CA THR A 99 4.36 11.07 -27.60
C THR A 99 5.86 11.00 -27.87
N ALA A 100 6.64 10.48 -26.93
CA ALA A 100 8.08 10.32 -27.09
C ALA A 100 8.42 9.30 -28.19
N LEU A 101 7.64 8.23 -28.32
CA LEU A 101 7.78 7.27 -29.42
C LEU A 101 7.50 7.95 -30.78
N ALA A 102 6.46 8.77 -30.88
CA ALA A 102 6.16 9.52 -32.10
C ALA A 102 7.25 10.55 -32.44
N GLU A 103 7.86 11.21 -31.44
CA GLU A 103 9.00 12.11 -31.63
C GLU A 103 10.23 11.36 -32.16
N PHE A 104 10.52 10.17 -31.61
CA PHE A 104 11.57 9.28 -32.11
C PHE A 104 11.29 8.81 -33.54
N GLU A 105 10.07 8.39 -33.86
CA GLU A 105 9.69 7.93 -35.20
C GLU A 105 9.83 9.06 -36.24
N ALA A 106 9.58 10.31 -35.85
CA ALA A 106 9.78 11.47 -36.70
C ALA A 106 11.27 11.79 -36.92
N ASN A 107 12.15 11.49 -35.96
CA ASN A 107 13.58 11.82 -36.00
C ASN A 107 14.44 10.69 -35.41
N PRO A 108 14.57 9.54 -36.10
CA PRO A 108 15.21 8.34 -35.54
C PRO A 108 16.72 8.48 -35.34
N ASP A 109 17.37 9.42 -36.04
CA ASP A 109 18.81 9.68 -35.93
C ASP A 109 19.16 10.63 -34.77
N ASP A 110 18.17 11.21 -34.08
CA ASP A 110 18.40 12.07 -32.91
C ASP A 110 18.62 11.21 -31.65
N PRO A 111 19.84 11.18 -31.08
CA PRO A 111 20.12 10.39 -29.89
C PRO A 111 19.29 10.81 -28.67
N GLN A 112 18.86 12.08 -28.59
CA GLN A 112 18.01 12.55 -27.49
C GLN A 112 16.59 12.01 -27.63
N ALA A 113 16.03 11.98 -28.84
CA ALA A 113 14.73 11.38 -29.11
C ALA A 113 14.71 9.88 -28.79
N VAL A 114 15.78 9.15 -29.17
CA VAL A 114 15.95 7.73 -28.81
C VAL A 114 15.99 7.52 -27.31
N ALA A 115 16.82 8.28 -26.59
CA ALA A 115 16.98 8.14 -25.15
C ALA A 115 15.68 8.48 -24.39
N ARG A 116 14.98 9.54 -24.83
CA ARG A 116 13.69 9.94 -24.25
C ARG A 116 12.63 8.86 -24.49
N ALA A 117 12.46 8.39 -25.73
CA ALA A 117 11.50 7.34 -26.04
C ALA A 117 11.73 6.08 -25.20
N TYR A 118 12.99 5.67 -25.01
CA TYR A 118 13.32 4.54 -24.15
C TYR A 118 12.95 4.79 -22.69
N ALA A 119 13.29 5.95 -22.13
CA ALA A 119 13.01 6.28 -20.73
C ALA A 119 11.50 6.29 -20.45
N GLU A 120 10.73 6.98 -21.28
CA GLU A 120 9.27 7.12 -21.11
C GLU A 120 8.57 5.75 -21.29
N LEU A 121 9.03 4.91 -22.22
CA LEU A 121 8.51 3.54 -22.36
C LEU A 121 8.89 2.64 -21.18
N ALA A 122 10.06 2.84 -20.57
CA ALA A 122 10.46 2.11 -19.37
C ALA A 122 9.56 2.46 -18.17
N ASP A 123 9.21 3.74 -18.01
CA ASP A 123 8.29 4.18 -16.95
C ASP A 123 6.88 3.57 -17.12
N VAL A 124 6.37 3.51 -18.36
CA VAL A 124 5.13 2.79 -18.69
C VAL A 124 5.23 1.30 -18.38
N HIS A 125 6.34 0.66 -18.77
CA HIS A 125 6.58 -0.76 -18.50
C HIS A 125 6.57 -1.05 -17.00
N ASP A 126 7.30 -0.28 -16.19
CA ASP A 126 7.41 -0.52 -14.77
C ASP A 126 6.06 -0.37 -14.06
N LEU A 127 5.28 0.62 -14.47
CA LEU A 127 3.95 0.86 -13.92
C LEU A 127 2.95 -0.24 -14.31
N THR A 128 2.97 -0.68 -15.57
CA THR A 128 2.08 -1.76 -16.06
C THR A 128 2.49 -3.15 -15.57
N ALA A 129 3.80 -3.41 -15.40
CA ALA A 129 4.33 -4.67 -14.86
C ALA A 129 3.85 -4.93 -13.44
N GLY A 130 3.78 -3.89 -12.60
CA GLY A 130 3.22 -3.99 -11.25
C GLY A 130 1.73 -4.38 -11.25
N ALA A 131 0.93 -3.78 -12.13
CA ALA A 131 -0.48 -4.11 -12.28
C ALA A 131 -0.67 -5.55 -12.81
N MET A 132 0.12 -5.95 -13.81
CA MET A 132 0.11 -7.31 -14.37
C MET A 132 0.50 -8.37 -13.33
N ALA A 133 1.50 -8.11 -12.49
CA ALA A 133 1.89 -9.04 -11.43
C ALA A 133 0.74 -9.32 -10.45
N ARG A 134 -0.04 -8.28 -10.12
CA ARG A 134 -1.23 -8.40 -9.26
C ARG A 134 -2.36 -9.18 -9.95
N LEU A 135 -2.65 -8.90 -11.22
CA LEU A 135 -3.61 -9.67 -12.01
C LEU A 135 -3.20 -11.15 -12.10
N LYS A 136 -1.92 -11.42 -12.38
CA LYS A 136 -1.37 -12.78 -12.46
C LYS A 136 -1.54 -13.55 -11.15
N ALA A 137 -1.30 -12.89 -10.01
CA ALA A 137 -1.53 -13.48 -8.69
C ALA A 137 -3.01 -13.84 -8.48
N MET A 138 -3.95 -12.97 -8.91
CA MET A 138 -5.39 -13.23 -8.80
C MET A 138 -5.88 -14.34 -9.74
N MET A 139 -5.29 -14.46 -10.93
CA MET A 139 -5.62 -15.56 -11.87
C MET A 139 -5.06 -16.92 -11.42
N GLY A 140 -4.29 -16.99 -10.33
CA GLY A 140 -3.70 -18.24 -9.85
C GLY A 140 -2.63 -18.84 -10.78
N VAL A 141 -2.16 -18.07 -11.77
CA VAL A 141 -1.16 -18.54 -12.75
C VAL A 141 0.19 -18.67 -12.07
N ARG A 142 0.54 -19.91 -11.69
CA ARG A 142 1.87 -20.24 -11.22
C ARG A 142 2.87 -20.11 -12.37
N LYS A 143 4.11 -19.75 -12.04
CA LYS A 143 5.22 -19.58 -12.99
C LYS A 143 5.52 -20.97 -13.62
N GLY A 144 4.84 -21.32 -14.71
CA GLY A 144 4.92 -22.63 -15.35
C GLY A 144 3.94 -22.88 -16.50
N ASP A 145 2.82 -22.15 -16.58
CA ASP A 145 1.74 -22.47 -17.53
C ASP A 145 1.80 -21.71 -18.88
N ALA A 146 2.94 -21.07 -19.18
CA ALA A 146 3.19 -20.48 -20.50
C ALA A 146 4.34 -21.24 -21.15
N ALA A 147 3.99 -22.34 -21.82
CA ALA A 147 4.80 -23.02 -22.83
C ALA A 147 4.15 -22.79 -24.19
#